data_AF-A0A944BN08-F1
#
_entry.id   AF-A0A944BN08-F1
#
_cell.length_a   1.000
_cell.length_b   1.000
_cell.length_c   1.000
_cell.angle_alpha   90.00
_cell.angle_beta   90.00
_cell.angle_gamma   90.00
#
_symmetry.space_group_name_H-M   'P 1'
#
loop_
_entity.id
_entity.type
_entity.pdbx_description
1 polymer ?
#
loop_
_entity_poly.entity_id
_entity_poly.type
_entity_poly.pdbx_seq_one_letter_code
_entity_poly.pdbx_strand_id
1 'polypeptide(L)'
;MVGGFVRDTLLQRETHDMDFATDVSLSTLSSLFPHSLVFAKFGTLSFRKDGVDITIAHFRKEGDYQDHRHPLKVEFISSYQEDSIRRDFTINALYVSKDFEIHDPTGNGLADCESRILRFIGEPEKRIQEDPLRIIRALRFQEELSLTMEENTRKAIDSSFPLLKLLSLEKVKMELEKCPSVVQQKVRETLNMV
;
A
#
# COMPACT_ATOMS: atom_id res chain seq x y z
N MET A 1 -2.21 -5.67 -13.73
CA MET A 1 -2.78 -5.74 -12.36
C MET A 1 -1.66 -5.58 -11.36
N VAL A 2 -1.93 -5.09 -10.16
CA VAL A 2 -0.88 -4.78 -9.17
C VAL A 2 -1.38 -4.95 -7.74
N GLY A 3 -0.47 -5.06 -6.78
CA GLY A 3 -0.76 -4.75 -5.39
C GLY A 3 -1.58 -5.81 -4.68
N GLY A 4 -2.62 -5.37 -3.95
CA GLY A 4 -3.39 -6.22 -3.05
C GLY A 4 -4.03 -7.41 -3.77
N PHE A 5 -4.59 -7.18 -4.96
CA PHE A 5 -5.18 -8.26 -5.75
C PHE A 5 -4.18 -9.37 -6.09
N VAL A 6 -2.98 -9.00 -6.53
CA VAL A 6 -1.94 -9.97 -6.93
C VAL A 6 -1.48 -10.78 -5.72
N ARG A 7 -1.20 -10.10 -4.60
CA ARG A 7 -0.86 -10.73 -3.34
C ARG A 7 -1.95 -11.68 -2.86
N ASP A 8 -3.20 -11.23 -2.83
CA ASP A 8 -4.31 -12.00 -2.30
C ASP A 8 -4.60 -13.23 -3.15
N THR A 9 -4.46 -13.10 -4.48
CA THR A 9 -4.51 -14.24 -5.40
C THR A 9 -3.43 -15.28 -5.08
N LEU A 10 -2.18 -14.85 -4.87
CA LEU A 10 -1.07 -15.74 -4.52
C LEU A 10 -1.24 -16.39 -3.14
N LEU A 11 -1.87 -15.68 -2.21
CA LEU A 11 -2.22 -16.20 -0.88
C LEU A 11 -3.51 -17.01 -0.85
N GLN A 12 -4.14 -17.27 -2.01
CA GLN A 12 -5.40 -18.01 -2.16
C GLN A 12 -6.55 -17.41 -1.34
N ARG A 13 -6.64 -16.07 -1.35
CA ARG A 13 -7.69 -15.30 -0.69
C ARG A 13 -8.66 -14.75 -1.74
N GLU A 14 -9.95 -14.83 -1.44
CA GLU A 14 -10.95 -14.15 -2.24
C GLU A 14 -10.84 -12.63 -2.04
N THR A 15 -10.93 -11.89 -3.15
CA THR A 15 -10.97 -10.43 -3.15
C THR A 15 -12.01 -9.95 -4.18
N HIS A 16 -12.71 -8.88 -3.85
CA HIS A 16 -13.67 -8.21 -4.73
C HIS A 16 -13.14 -6.86 -5.25
N ASP A 17 -11.88 -6.56 -4.96
CA ASP A 17 -11.20 -5.32 -5.36
C ASP A 17 -10.11 -5.63 -6.37
N MET A 18 -10.20 -5.09 -7.59
CA MET A 18 -9.19 -5.22 -8.63
C MET A 18 -8.39 -3.93 -8.79
N ASP A 19 -7.09 -4.03 -8.51
CA ASP A 19 -6.14 -2.94 -8.67
C ASP A 19 -5.34 -3.07 -9.98
N PHE A 20 -5.36 -2.00 -10.76
CA PHE A 20 -4.57 -1.83 -11.98
C PHE A 20 -3.64 -0.63 -11.82
N ALA A 21 -2.46 -0.74 -12.43
CA ALA A 21 -1.58 0.39 -12.61
C ALA A 21 -1.13 0.49 -14.07
N THR A 22 -0.99 1.71 -14.58
CA THR A 22 -0.75 2.00 -15.99
C THR A 22 -0.01 3.31 -16.18
N ASP A 23 0.61 3.50 -17.33
CA ASP A 23 1.16 4.77 -17.82
C ASP A 23 0.16 5.56 -18.69
N VAL A 24 -1.08 5.07 -18.83
CA VAL A 24 -2.13 5.77 -19.56
C VAL A 24 -2.60 6.98 -18.75
N SER A 25 -2.63 8.15 -19.41
CA SER A 25 -3.03 9.40 -18.79
C SER A 25 -4.46 9.38 -18.25
N LEU A 26 -4.69 10.09 -17.14
CA LEU A 26 -6.02 10.18 -16.52
C LEU A 26 -7.09 10.77 -17.47
N SER A 27 -6.73 11.68 -18.38
CA SER A 27 -7.66 12.21 -19.37
C SER A 27 -8.14 11.13 -20.35
N THR A 28 -7.23 10.26 -20.79
CA THR A 28 -7.55 9.10 -21.62
C THR A 28 -8.42 8.11 -20.85
N LEU A 29 -8.04 7.76 -19.61
CA LEU A 29 -8.83 6.86 -18.78
C LEU A 29 -10.23 7.40 -18.50
N SER A 30 -10.37 8.70 -18.21
CA SER A 30 -11.67 9.34 -17.97
C SER A 30 -12.56 9.32 -19.21
N SER A 31 -11.97 9.39 -20.42
CA SER A 31 -12.71 9.27 -21.67
C SER A 31 -13.19 7.84 -21.93
N LEU A 32 -12.40 6.83 -21.55
CA LEU A 32 -12.75 5.42 -21.66
C LEU A 32 -13.78 4.99 -20.60
N PHE A 33 -13.74 5.61 -19.41
CA PHE A 33 -14.60 5.30 -18.27
C PHE A 33 -15.33 6.56 -17.76
N PRO A 34 -16.29 7.11 -18.51
CA PRO A 34 -16.89 8.42 -18.22
C PRO A 34 -17.71 8.48 -16.91
N HIS A 35 -18.10 7.34 -16.36
CA HIS A 35 -18.87 7.25 -15.10
C HIS A 35 -18.01 6.88 -13.88
N SER A 36 -16.70 6.94 -14.03
CA SER A 36 -15.77 6.65 -12.95
C SER A 36 -15.57 7.83 -11.99
N LEU A 37 -15.20 7.53 -10.75
CA LEU A 37 -14.78 8.50 -9.76
C LEU A 37 -13.29 8.81 -9.97
N VAL A 38 -12.98 10.07 -10.29
CA VAL A 38 -11.62 10.50 -10.60
C VAL A 38 -11.02 11.25 -9.42
N PHE A 39 -9.86 10.80 -8.96
CA PHE A 39 -9.04 11.48 -7.96
C PHE A 39 -7.74 11.96 -8.59
N ALA A 40 -7.84 13.09 -9.33
CA ALA A 40 -6.74 13.61 -10.14
C ALA A 40 -5.45 13.86 -9.36
N LYS A 41 -5.56 14.31 -8.10
CA LYS A 41 -4.42 14.54 -7.20
C LYS A 41 -3.52 13.30 -7.03
N PHE A 42 -4.12 12.11 -7.08
CA PHE A 42 -3.42 10.85 -6.84
C PHE A 42 -3.19 10.04 -8.10
N GLY A 43 -3.64 10.53 -9.27
CA GLY A 43 -3.52 9.78 -10.51
C GLY A 43 -4.45 8.58 -10.58
N THR A 44 -5.53 8.54 -9.79
CA THR A 44 -6.37 7.35 -9.65
C THR A 44 -7.78 7.59 -10.16
N LEU A 45 -8.36 6.55 -10.72
CA LEU A 45 -9.73 6.48 -11.21
C LEU A 45 -10.34 5.18 -10.70
N SER A 46 -11.57 5.21 -10.18
CA SER A 46 -12.25 4.00 -9.70
C SER A 46 -13.70 3.91 -10.19
N PHE A 47 -14.18 2.69 -10.39
CA PHE A 47 -15.56 2.41 -10.81
C PHE A 47 -15.94 0.99 -10.41
N ARG A 48 -17.25 0.73 -10.36
CA ARG A 48 -17.79 -0.60 -10.08
C ARG A 48 -18.33 -1.24 -11.34
N LYS A 49 -17.98 -2.50 -11.58
CA LYS A 49 -18.46 -3.28 -12.73
C LYS A 49 -18.77 -4.71 -12.29
N ASP A 50 -19.96 -5.21 -12.62
CA ASP A 50 -20.40 -6.59 -12.34
C ASP A 50 -20.20 -7.00 -10.86
N GLY A 51 -20.42 -6.06 -9.94
CA GLY A 51 -20.25 -6.27 -8.50
C GLY A 51 -18.82 -6.09 -7.98
N VAL A 52 -17.82 -5.98 -8.85
CA VAL A 52 -16.38 -5.82 -8.55
C VAL A 52 -16.00 -4.34 -8.54
N ASP A 53 -15.26 -3.93 -7.52
CA ASP A 53 -14.69 -2.59 -7.43
C ASP A 53 -13.33 -2.56 -8.13
N ILE A 54 -13.17 -1.65 -9.09
CA ILE A 54 -11.99 -1.54 -9.94
C ILE A 54 -11.32 -0.19 -9.69
N THR A 55 -10.02 -0.22 -9.40
CA THR A 55 -9.18 0.98 -9.29
C THR A 55 -8.06 0.93 -10.31
N ILE A 56 -7.91 2.00 -11.09
CA ILE A 56 -6.82 2.21 -12.04
C ILE A 56 -5.98 3.39 -11.56
N ALA A 57 -4.71 3.15 -11.27
CA ALA A 57 -3.75 4.16 -10.85
C ALA A 57 -2.69 4.43 -11.92
N HIS A 58 -2.38 5.69 -12.19
CA HIS A 58 -1.21 6.03 -12.99
C HIS A 58 0.07 5.68 -12.21
N PHE A 59 1.08 5.15 -12.88
CA PHE A 59 2.41 5.03 -12.29
C PHE A 59 2.90 6.39 -11.84
N ARG A 60 3.47 6.44 -10.64
CA ARG A 60 3.95 7.70 -10.09
C ARG A 60 5.20 7.51 -9.24
N LYS A 61 6.03 8.54 -9.24
CA LYS A 61 7.11 8.76 -8.28
C LYS A 61 6.67 9.81 -7.27
N GLU A 62 7.07 9.61 -6.03
CA GLU A 62 6.83 10.55 -4.94
C GLU A 62 8.18 11.18 -4.56
N GLY A 63 8.18 12.51 -4.42
CA GLY A 63 9.34 13.26 -3.91
C GLY A 63 9.41 13.23 -2.38
N ASP A 64 10.21 14.12 -1.81
CA ASP A 64 10.38 14.22 -0.37
C ASP A 64 9.05 14.40 0.36
N TYR A 65 8.91 13.75 1.50
CA TYR A 65 7.71 13.85 2.32
C TYR A 65 7.81 15.05 3.26
N GLN A 66 6.81 15.93 3.16
CA GLN A 66 6.52 16.91 4.20
C GLN A 66 5.73 16.21 5.31
N ASP A 67 5.79 16.78 6.52
CA ASP A 67 4.93 16.46 7.67
C ASP A 67 4.77 14.97 8.02
N HIS A 68 5.76 14.15 7.65
CA HIS A 68 5.74 12.69 7.80
C HIS A 68 4.53 12.04 7.13
N ARG A 69 3.99 12.62 6.05
CA ARG A 69 2.88 11.98 5.33
C ARG A 69 2.72 12.38 3.88
N HIS A 70 2.87 13.64 3.56
CA HIS A 70 2.51 14.14 2.23
C HIS A 70 3.75 14.33 1.37
N PRO A 71 3.88 13.61 0.24
CA PRO A 71 4.95 13.90 -0.69
C PRO A 71 4.76 15.31 -1.26
N LEU A 72 5.83 16.12 -1.23
CA LEU A 72 5.86 17.48 -1.76
C LEU A 72 5.54 17.52 -3.26
N LYS A 73 5.91 16.46 -3.98
CA LYS A 73 5.66 16.31 -5.41
C LYS A 73 5.21 14.89 -5.71
N VAL A 74 4.17 14.78 -6.53
CA VAL A 74 3.79 13.53 -7.21
C VAL A 74 4.06 13.75 -8.70
N GLU A 75 4.83 12.86 -9.30
CA GLU A 75 5.17 12.89 -10.72
C GLU A 75 4.68 11.63 -11.40
N PHE A 76 3.88 11.79 -12.44
CA PHE A 76 3.41 10.66 -13.24
C PHE A 76 4.49 10.22 -14.23
N ILE A 77 4.77 8.92 -14.24
CA ILE A 77 5.88 8.31 -14.97
C ILE A 77 5.38 7.13 -15.81
N SER A 78 6.25 6.56 -16.64
CA SER A 78 5.94 5.36 -17.45
C SER A 78 6.57 4.07 -16.91
N SER A 79 7.41 4.15 -15.87
CA SER A 79 8.13 3.00 -15.31
C SER A 79 7.38 2.40 -14.12
N TYR A 80 6.88 1.17 -14.27
CA TYR A 80 6.28 0.43 -13.16
C TYR A 80 7.31 0.03 -12.11
N GLN A 81 8.58 -0.16 -12.50
CA GLN A 81 9.67 -0.44 -11.57
C GLN A 81 9.90 0.77 -10.66
N GLU A 82 9.88 1.99 -11.18
CA GLU A 82 9.97 3.19 -10.35
C GLU A 82 8.73 3.38 -9.46
N ASP A 83 7.51 3.07 -9.96
CA ASP A 83 6.28 3.08 -9.15
C ASP A 83 6.35 2.07 -8.00
N SER A 84 7.02 0.93 -8.19
CA SER A 84 7.12 -0.12 -7.17
C SER A 84 7.89 0.35 -5.93
N ILE A 85 8.89 1.21 -6.10
CA ILE A 85 9.80 1.64 -5.01
C ILE A 85 9.04 2.44 -3.94
N ARG A 86 8.06 3.26 -4.33
CA ARG A 86 7.26 4.07 -3.39
C ARG A 86 6.22 3.26 -2.60
N ARG A 87 5.99 1.99 -2.95
CA ARG A 87 5.05 1.12 -2.22
C ARG A 87 5.61 0.74 -0.86
N ASP A 88 4.73 0.32 0.05
CA ASP A 88 5.10 0.04 1.44
C ASP A 88 5.87 -1.29 1.57
N PHE A 89 5.26 -2.40 1.15
CA PHE A 89 5.79 -3.74 1.38
C PHE A 89 6.07 -4.48 0.06
N THR A 90 7.07 -5.36 0.06
CA THR A 90 7.51 -6.15 -1.10
C THR A 90 6.34 -6.91 -1.75
N ILE A 91 5.53 -7.56 -0.91
CA ILE A 91 4.32 -8.31 -1.33
C ILE A 91 3.26 -7.42 -2.01
N ASN A 92 3.25 -6.11 -1.76
CA ASN A 92 2.32 -5.15 -2.37
C ASN A 92 2.88 -4.51 -3.64
N ALA A 93 4.11 -4.86 -4.04
CA ALA A 93 4.79 -4.41 -5.23
C ALA A 93 4.91 -5.53 -6.28
N LEU A 94 4.01 -6.50 -6.25
CA LEU A 94 3.85 -7.51 -7.29
C LEU A 94 2.92 -7.02 -8.39
N TYR A 95 3.29 -7.30 -9.64
CA TYR A 95 2.57 -6.90 -10.84
C TYR A 95 2.26 -8.13 -11.69
N VAL A 96 1.11 -8.14 -12.35
CA VAL A 96 0.72 -9.17 -13.32
C VAL A 96 0.39 -8.50 -14.64
N SER A 97 1.06 -8.95 -15.71
CA SER A 97 0.84 -8.46 -17.07
C SER A 97 -0.47 -9.02 -17.66
N LYS A 98 -0.87 -8.52 -18.83
CA LYS A 98 -2.04 -9.04 -19.56
C LYS A 98 -1.86 -10.50 -20.01
N ASP A 99 -0.60 -10.94 -20.13
CA ASP A 99 -0.21 -12.28 -20.56
C ASP A 99 -0.04 -13.22 -19.35
N PHE A 100 -0.50 -12.78 -18.16
CA PHE A 100 -0.43 -13.49 -16.87
C PHE A 100 0.98 -13.74 -16.34
N GLU A 101 1.97 -12.98 -16.82
CA GLU A 101 3.32 -13.01 -16.28
C GLU A 101 3.40 -12.19 -14.99
N ILE A 102 4.03 -12.76 -13.97
CA ILE A 102 4.27 -12.06 -12.70
C ILE A 102 5.61 -11.33 -12.78
N HIS A 103 5.61 -10.05 -12.43
CA HIS A 103 6.81 -9.24 -12.29
C HIS A 103 6.99 -8.82 -10.83
N ASP A 104 8.20 -9.02 -10.31
CA ASP A 104 8.62 -8.61 -8.97
C ASP A 104 9.82 -7.67 -9.07
N PRO A 105 9.59 -6.35 -9.17
CA PRO A 105 10.66 -5.36 -9.20
C PRO A 105 11.53 -5.33 -7.93
N THR A 106 11.02 -5.84 -6.81
CA THR A 106 11.71 -5.81 -5.51
C THR A 106 12.67 -6.99 -5.35
N GLY A 107 12.52 -8.02 -6.18
CA GLY A 107 13.26 -9.28 -6.14
C GLY A 107 12.94 -10.19 -4.94
N ASN A 108 12.14 -9.72 -3.97
CA ASN A 108 11.79 -10.48 -2.77
C ASN A 108 10.28 -10.68 -2.61
N GLY A 109 9.43 -9.92 -3.31
CA GLY A 109 7.99 -9.94 -3.12
C GLY A 109 7.36 -11.31 -3.34
N LEU A 110 7.83 -12.09 -4.32
CA LEU A 110 7.33 -13.45 -4.55
C LEU A 110 7.73 -14.40 -3.41
N ALA A 111 9.01 -14.41 -3.05
CA ALA A 111 9.53 -15.26 -1.98
C ALA A 111 8.96 -14.89 -0.60
N ASP A 112 8.79 -13.59 -0.35
CA ASP A 112 8.15 -13.06 0.86
C ASP A 112 6.67 -13.45 0.89
N CYS A 113 5.95 -13.41 -0.24
CA CYS A 113 4.56 -13.86 -0.31
C CYS A 113 4.44 -15.36 0.01
N GLU A 114 5.26 -16.20 -0.62
CA GLU A 114 5.30 -17.65 -0.38
C GLU A 114 5.66 -17.98 1.07
N SER A 115 6.67 -17.29 1.62
CA SER A 115 7.14 -17.49 2.99
C SER A 115 6.30 -16.78 4.06
N ARG A 116 5.23 -16.07 3.65
CA ARG A 116 4.38 -15.25 4.52
C ARG A 116 5.17 -14.22 5.33
N ILE A 117 6.12 -13.55 4.69
CA ILE A 117 6.96 -12.51 5.27
C ILE A 117 6.42 -11.13 4.89
N LEU A 118 6.29 -10.26 5.87
CA LEU A 118 6.02 -8.84 5.68
C LEU A 118 7.34 -8.05 5.77
N ARG A 119 7.77 -7.48 4.64
CA ARG A 119 9.03 -6.72 4.52
C ARG A 119 8.79 -5.37 3.87
N PHE A 120 9.36 -4.30 4.42
CA PHE A 120 9.37 -3.00 3.75
C PHE A 120 10.18 -3.02 2.46
N ILE A 121 9.80 -2.20 1.49
CA ILE A 121 10.62 -1.91 0.32
C ILE A 121 11.67 -0.86 0.70
N GLY A 122 12.95 -1.17 0.52
CA GLY A 122 14.05 -0.29 0.92
C GLY A 122 14.30 -0.32 2.44
N GLU A 123 14.73 0.80 3.01
CA GLU A 123 15.14 0.89 4.42
C GLU A 123 13.94 1.16 5.35
N PRO A 124 13.56 0.21 6.23
CA PRO A 124 12.34 0.31 7.04
C PRO A 124 12.20 1.61 7.83
N GLU A 125 13.27 2.06 8.48
CA GLU A 125 13.27 3.29 9.29
C GLU A 125 12.92 4.52 8.44
N LYS A 126 13.58 4.69 7.28
CA LYS A 126 13.26 5.77 6.33
C LYS A 126 11.81 5.69 5.85
N ARG A 127 11.33 4.49 5.51
CA ARG A 127 9.94 4.32 5.06
C ARG A 127 8.94 4.70 6.14
N ILE A 128 9.22 4.43 7.42
CA ILE A 128 8.35 4.83 8.52
C ILE A 128 8.43 6.34 8.78
N GLN A 129 9.62 6.94 8.65
CA GLN A 129 9.78 8.39 8.78
C GLN A 129 9.03 9.18 7.69
N GLU A 130 8.96 8.64 6.47
CA GLU A 130 8.15 9.20 5.38
C GLU A 130 6.64 9.17 5.70
N ASP A 131 6.17 8.06 6.29
CA ASP A 131 4.75 7.83 6.60
C ASP A 131 4.58 6.87 7.79
N PRO A 132 4.42 7.39 9.03
CA PRO A 132 4.23 6.57 10.21
C PRO A 132 2.96 5.71 10.16
N LEU A 133 1.96 6.01 9.32
CA LEU A 133 0.79 5.12 9.15
C LEU A 133 1.18 3.74 8.63
N ARG A 134 2.35 3.60 8.01
CA ARG A 134 2.91 2.30 7.61
C ARG A 134 3.10 1.34 8.78
N ILE A 135 3.27 1.84 10.01
CA ILE A 135 3.28 0.99 11.23
C ILE A 135 1.91 0.32 11.42
N ILE A 136 0.82 1.09 11.37
CA ILE A 136 -0.54 0.55 11.54
C ILE A 136 -0.86 -0.42 10.41
N ARG A 137 -0.51 -0.06 9.17
CA ARG A 137 -0.66 -0.94 8.00
C ARG A 137 0.10 -2.25 8.18
N ALA A 138 1.32 -2.20 8.71
CA ALA A 138 2.13 -3.39 8.95
C ALA A 138 1.46 -4.32 9.97
N LEU A 139 1.02 -3.78 11.11
CA LEU A 139 0.30 -4.55 12.13
C LEU A 139 -0.99 -5.15 11.59
N ARG A 140 -1.74 -4.37 10.79
CA ARG A 140 -2.96 -4.84 10.12
C ARG A 140 -2.67 -6.02 9.21
N PHE A 141 -1.73 -5.88 8.28
CA PHE A 141 -1.40 -6.95 7.34
C PHE A 141 -0.80 -8.18 8.03
N GLN A 142 -0.03 -7.98 9.10
CA GLN A 142 0.46 -9.08 9.93
C GLN A 142 -0.70 -9.97 10.40
N GLU A 143 -1.74 -9.36 10.97
CA GLU A 143 -2.89 -10.08 11.51
C GLU A 143 -3.83 -10.61 10.41
N GLU A 144 -4.25 -9.75 9.47
CA GLU A 144 -5.24 -10.11 8.43
C GLU A 144 -4.76 -11.21 7.49
N LEU A 145 -3.46 -11.21 7.19
CA LEU A 145 -2.85 -12.12 6.23
C LEU A 145 -2.01 -13.21 6.92
N SER A 146 -1.98 -13.22 8.26
CA SER A 146 -1.20 -14.17 9.06
C SER A 146 0.28 -14.22 8.64
N LEU A 147 0.90 -13.05 8.53
CA LEU A 147 2.29 -12.87 8.12
C LEU A 147 3.21 -12.75 9.33
N THR A 148 4.48 -13.06 9.14
CA THR A 148 5.56 -12.75 10.07
C THR A 148 6.35 -11.56 9.55
N MET A 149 6.69 -10.59 10.40
CA MET A 149 7.52 -9.47 9.98
C MET A 149 8.99 -9.90 9.87
N GLU A 150 9.64 -9.44 8.80
CA GLU A 150 11.09 -9.55 8.66
C GLU A 150 11.79 -8.79 9.82
N GLU A 151 12.98 -9.23 10.22
CA GLU A 151 13.65 -8.79 11.44
C GLU A 151 13.88 -7.28 11.49
N ASN A 152 14.38 -6.67 10.40
CA ASN A 152 14.61 -5.23 10.35
C ASN A 152 13.30 -4.44 10.29
N THR A 153 12.29 -4.98 9.60
CA THR A 153 10.93 -4.44 9.57
C THR A 153 10.32 -4.40 10.98
N ARG A 154 10.46 -5.48 11.75
CA ARG A 154 10.02 -5.55 13.15
C ARG A 154 10.75 -4.51 14.01
N LYS A 155 12.08 -4.52 13.97
CA LYS A 155 12.91 -3.59 14.78
C LYS A 155 12.57 -2.14 14.51
N ALA A 156 12.42 -1.76 13.24
CA ALA A 156 12.09 -0.39 12.85
C ALA A 156 10.69 0.03 13.31
N ILE A 157 9.71 -0.88 13.24
CA ILE A 157 8.35 -0.63 13.76
C ILE A 157 8.39 -0.41 15.27
N ASP A 158 9.10 -1.27 16.01
CA ASP A 158 9.15 -1.21 17.46
C ASP A 158 9.87 0.08 17.93
N SER A 159 10.96 0.48 17.27
CA SER A 159 11.69 1.71 17.59
C SER A 159 10.95 2.99 17.20
N SER A 160 10.17 2.94 16.11
CA SER A 160 9.51 4.11 15.53
C SER A 160 8.04 4.25 15.93
N PHE A 161 7.51 3.33 16.74
CA PHE A 161 6.12 3.36 17.21
C PHE A 161 5.67 4.72 17.77
N PRO A 162 6.49 5.46 18.55
CA PRO A 162 6.11 6.78 19.07
C PRO A 162 5.79 7.83 17.99
N LEU A 163 6.30 7.67 16.76
CA LEU A 163 6.04 8.60 15.64
C LEU A 163 4.56 8.65 15.25
N LEU A 164 3.77 7.63 15.60
CA LEU A 164 2.31 7.66 15.41
C LEU A 164 1.64 8.85 16.11
N LYS A 165 2.25 9.40 17.17
CA LYS A 165 1.76 10.61 17.85
C LYS A 165 1.87 11.88 17.01
N LEU A 166 2.67 11.88 15.95
CA LEU A 166 2.80 13.01 15.02
C LEU A 166 1.65 13.07 14.02
N LEU A 167 0.88 12.00 13.89
CA LEU A 167 -0.24 11.92 12.95
C LEU A 167 -1.51 12.54 13.52
N SER A 168 -2.38 13.03 12.64
CA SER A 168 -3.72 13.45 13.06
C SER A 168 -4.53 12.27 13.58
N LEU A 169 -5.23 12.47 14.71
CA LEU A 169 -6.05 11.42 15.34
C LEU A 169 -7.12 10.85 14.41
N GLU A 170 -7.70 11.69 13.55
CA GLU A 170 -8.68 11.27 12.55
C GLU A 170 -8.10 10.24 11.57
N LYS A 171 -6.88 10.46 11.08
CA LYS A 171 -6.21 9.53 10.15
C LYS A 171 -5.86 8.22 10.82
N VAL A 172 -5.37 8.28 12.06
CA VAL A 172 -5.12 7.08 12.87
C VAL A 172 -6.43 6.31 13.03
N LYS A 173 -7.53 6.97 13.38
CA LYS A 173 -8.85 6.34 13.51
C LYS A 173 -9.31 5.69 12.21
N MET A 174 -9.26 6.39 11.08
CA MET A 174 -9.65 5.83 9.77
C MET A 174 -8.83 4.59 9.39
N GLU A 175 -7.54 4.55 9.72
CA GLU A 175 -6.73 3.36 9.45
C GLU A 175 -7.02 2.24 10.46
N LEU A 176 -7.26 2.56 11.73
CA LEU A 176 -7.65 1.60 12.77
C LEU A 176 -9.03 0.97 12.54
N GLU A 177 -9.98 1.70 11.96
CA GLU A 177 -11.30 1.16 11.59
C GLU A 177 -11.21 0.01 10.60
N LYS A 178 -10.14 -0.04 9.80
CA LYS A 178 -9.86 -1.15 8.88
C LYS A 178 -9.15 -2.31 9.57
N CYS A 179 -8.71 -2.16 10.81
CA CYS A 179 -7.87 -3.14 11.49
C CYS A 179 -8.71 -4.10 12.34
N PRO A 180 -8.26 -5.36 12.54
CA PRO A 180 -8.82 -6.25 13.54
C PRO A 180 -8.77 -5.65 14.96
N SER A 181 -9.69 -6.07 15.84
CA SER A 181 -9.82 -5.56 17.20
C SER A 181 -8.51 -5.63 18.01
N VAL A 182 -7.72 -6.70 17.82
CA VAL A 182 -6.42 -6.87 18.48
C VAL A 182 -5.42 -5.77 18.13
N VAL A 183 -5.38 -5.35 16.86
CA VAL A 183 -4.51 -4.25 16.41
C VAL A 183 -5.01 -2.92 16.95
N GLN A 184 -6.34 -2.71 16.94
CA GLN A 184 -6.95 -1.50 17.49
C GLN A 184 -6.59 -1.30 18.95
N GLN A 185 -6.69 -2.36 19.77
CA GLN A 185 -6.34 -2.32 21.17
C GLN A 185 -4.85 -1.96 21.37
N LYS A 186 -3.95 -2.68 20.70
CA LYS A 186 -2.50 -2.44 20.80
C LYS A 186 -2.11 -0.99 20.47
N VAL A 187 -2.68 -0.43 19.40
CA VAL A 187 -2.39 0.94 18.98
C VAL A 187 -3.01 1.96 19.96
N ARG A 188 -4.23 1.76 20.44
CA ARG A 188 -4.89 2.66 21.42
C ARG A 188 -4.15 2.72 22.74
N GLU A 189 -3.75 1.56 23.28
CA GLU A 189 -2.96 1.47 24.52
C GLU A 189 -1.65 2.25 24.40
N THR A 190 -0.96 2.12 23.28
CA THR A 190 0.34 2.77 23.07
C THR A 190 0.22 4.28 22.81
N LEU A 191 -0.89 4.72 22.21
CA LEU A 191 -1.16 6.13 21.95
C LEU A 191 -1.86 6.85 23.12
N ASN A 192 -2.17 6.16 24.22
CA ASN A 192 -3.01 6.66 25.32
C ASN A 192 -4.36 7.23 24.81
N MET A 193 -4.89 6.66 23.72
CA MET A 193 -6.19 7.05 23.17
C MET A 193 -7.27 6.30 23.96
N VAL A 194 -7.97 7.02 24.84
CA VAL A 194 -9.14 6.54 25.59
C VAL A 194 -10.29 6.23 24.64
#